data_AF-A0A8J5KQ71-F1
#
_entry.id   AF-A0A8J5KQ71-F1
#
_cell.length_a   1.000
_cell.length_b   1.000
_cell.length_c   1.000
_cell.angle_alpha   90.00
_cell.angle_beta   90.00
_cell.angle_gamma   90.00
#
_symmetry.space_group_name_H-M   'P 1'
#
loop_
_entity.id
_entity.type
_entity.pdbx_description
1 polymer ?
#
loop_
_entity_poly.entity_id
_entity_poly.type
_entity_poly.pdbx_seq_one_letter_code
_entity_poly.pdbx_strand_id
1 'polypeptide(L)'
;MYMYSAHDTTLSILLLGLGVFNNLAPPYATTVLVELHKMDEQYYVKMFLRNDTNMIEPPHELILPGCSTVCPLDRWNTLVNAIIPHDWKRECGVSEPFKLSTGALAGLTAGILLAVILLVALIKNVLGCKRGSHQFEYQTVPNNYS
;
A
#
# COMPACT_ATOMS: atom_id res chain seq x y z
N MET A 1 -18.77 20.98 5.54
CA MET A 1 -17.52 21.45 6.15
C MET A 1 -16.68 20.22 6.48
N TYR A 2 -15.40 20.24 6.13
CA TYR A 2 -14.45 19.18 6.47
C TYR A 2 -13.39 19.76 7.41
N MET A 3 -13.02 19.01 8.45
CA MET A 3 -11.99 19.41 9.40
C MET A 3 -11.01 18.27 9.57
N TYR A 4 -9.72 18.59 9.49
CA TYR A 4 -8.62 17.65 9.66
C TYR A 4 -7.76 18.14 10.81
N SER A 5 -7.73 17.37 11.91
CA SER A 5 -6.79 17.62 13.00
C SER A 5 -5.46 16.97 12.64
N ALA A 6 -4.39 17.76 12.65
CA ALA A 6 -3.07 17.33 12.20
C ALA A 6 -1.96 18.01 13.01
N HIS A 7 -0.71 17.73 12.65
CA HIS A 7 0.46 18.26 13.33
C HIS A 7 1.03 19.50 12.62
N ASP A 8 1.85 20.26 13.33
CA ASP A 8 2.64 21.38 12.81
C ASP A 8 3.47 20.99 11.57
N THR A 9 4.07 19.80 11.58
CA THR A 9 4.80 19.22 10.44
C THR A 9 3.90 19.00 9.23
N THR A 10 2.65 18.57 9.44
CA THR A 10 1.67 18.40 8.37
C THR A 10 1.35 19.75 7.72
N LEU A 11 1.10 20.78 8.51
CA LEU A 11 0.84 22.13 7.99
C LEU A 11 2.06 22.71 7.28
N SER A 12 3.25 22.53 7.83
CA SER A 12 4.50 23.01 7.24
C SER A 12 4.74 22.39 5.86
N ILE A 13 4.61 21.07 5.74
CA ILE A 13 4.79 20.35 4.47
C ILE A 13 3.68 20.71 3.47
N LEU A 14 2.44 20.85 3.91
CA LEU A 14 1.33 21.29 3.06
C LEU A 14 1.59 22.68 2.47
N LEU A 15 1.91 23.65 3.31
CA LEU A 15 2.21 25.03 2.87
C LEU A 15 3.47 25.08 2.00
N LEU A 16 4.45 24.21 2.28
CA LEU A 16 5.67 24.10 1.49
C LEU A 16 5.38 23.56 0.09
N GLY A 17 4.60 22.49 -0.01
CA GLY A 17 4.16 21.92 -1.29
C GLY A 17 3.36 22.94 -2.11
N LEU A 18 2.50 23.73 -1.45
CA LEU A 18 1.75 24.82 -2.09
C LEU A 18 2.61 26.07 -2.37
N GLY A 19 3.88 26.10 -1.98
CA GLY A 19 4.79 27.22 -2.24
C GLY A 19 4.48 28.51 -1.48
N VAL A 20 3.75 28.42 -0.35
CA VAL A 20 3.32 29.55 0.48
C VAL A 20 3.82 29.45 1.93
N PHE A 21 4.77 28.56 2.20
CA PHE A 21 5.38 28.42 3.52
C PHE A 21 6.29 29.59 3.85
N ASN A 22 6.16 30.12 5.07
CA ASN A 22 6.91 31.28 5.54
C ASN A 22 8.21 30.91 6.29
N ASN A 23 8.61 29.64 6.30
CA ASN A 23 9.79 29.12 7.00
C ASN A 23 9.76 29.26 8.53
N LEU A 24 8.58 29.47 9.12
CA LEU A 24 8.39 29.50 10.57
C LEU A 24 7.61 28.27 11.00
N ALA A 25 7.98 27.71 12.16
CA ALA A 25 7.23 26.62 12.76
C ALA A 25 5.80 27.08 13.08
N PRO A 26 4.75 26.37 12.64
CA PRO A 26 3.38 26.71 12.96
C PRO A 26 3.15 26.73 14.48
N PRO A 27 2.71 27.85 15.07
CA PRO A 27 2.36 27.87 16.48
C PRO A 27 1.11 27.02 16.78
N TYR A 28 0.83 26.80 18.06
CA TYR A 28 -0.33 26.03 18.49
C TYR A 28 -1.64 26.59 17.92
N ALA A 29 -2.53 25.67 17.55
CA ALA A 29 -3.82 25.97 16.93
C ALA A 29 -3.74 26.72 15.59
N THR A 30 -2.58 26.68 14.91
CA THR A 30 -2.50 27.15 13.53
C THR A 30 -3.52 26.42 12.67
N THR A 31 -4.27 27.17 11.87
CA THR A 31 -5.33 26.65 11.01
C THR A 31 -5.13 27.15 9.58
N VAL A 32 -5.11 26.22 8.63
CA VAL A 32 -5.20 26.52 7.20
C VAL A 32 -6.66 26.38 6.78
N LEU A 33 -7.24 27.46 6.28
CA LEU A 33 -8.61 27.49 5.77
C LEU A 33 -8.56 27.44 4.25
N VAL A 34 -9.37 26.57 3.65
CA VAL A 34 -9.55 26.50 2.20
C VAL A 34 -11.05 26.61 1.93
N GLU A 35 -11.43 27.68 1.26
CA GLU A 35 -12.83 28.01 0.98
C GLU A 35 -13.12 27.87 -0.50
N LEU A 36 -14.27 27.27 -0.82
CA LEU A 36 -14.79 27.17 -2.18
C LEU A 36 -15.99 28.11 -2.32
N HIS A 37 -15.89 29.06 -3.25
CA HIS A 37 -16.90 30.07 -3.54
C HIS A 37 -17.51 29.82 -4.93
N LYS A 38 -18.79 30.16 -5.11
CA LYS A 38 -19.46 30.17 -6.42
C LYS A 38 -19.87 31.62 -6.75
N MET A 39 -19.43 32.15 -7.89
CA MET A 39 -19.80 33.48 -8.40
C MET A 39 -20.10 33.37 -9.90
N ASP A 40 -21.26 33.83 -10.34
CA ASP A 40 -21.68 33.86 -11.76
C ASP A 40 -21.41 32.53 -12.50
N GLU A 41 -21.84 31.41 -11.90
CA GLU A 41 -21.65 30.03 -12.39
C GLU A 41 -20.21 29.50 -12.44
N GLN A 42 -19.24 30.27 -11.93
CA GLN A 42 -17.84 29.85 -11.82
C GLN A 42 -17.45 29.57 -10.36
N TYR A 43 -16.51 28.65 -10.17
CA TYR A 43 -15.99 28.27 -8.86
C TYR A 43 -14.60 28.86 -8.61
N TYR A 44 -14.37 29.28 -7.38
CA TYR A 44 -13.14 29.92 -6.96
C TYR A 44 -12.68 29.40 -5.60
N VAL A 45 -11.38 29.28 -5.44
CA VAL A 45 -10.73 28.87 -4.20
C VAL A 45 -10.07 30.08 -3.55
N LYS A 46 -10.28 30.22 -2.24
CA LYS A 46 -9.52 31.13 -1.37
C LYS A 46 -8.85 30.35 -0.26
N MET A 47 -7.66 30.80 0.13
CA MET A 47 -6.93 30.20 1.23
C MET A 47 -6.57 31.24 2.28
N PHE A 48 -6.62 30.84 3.55
CA PHE A 48 -6.20 31.68 4.65
C PHE A 48 -5.35 30.90 5.65
N LEU A 49 -4.39 31.57 6.26
CA LEU A 49 -3.58 31.07 7.36
C LEU A 49 -3.89 31.85 8.63
N ARG A 50 -4.38 31.15 9.63
CA ARG A 50 -4.47 31.68 10.98
C ARG A 50 -3.36 31.07 11.82
N ASN A 51 -2.35 31.88 12.15
CA ASN A 51 -1.21 31.47 12.97
C ASN A 51 -1.06 32.36 14.23
N ASP A 52 -2.10 33.08 14.62
CA ASP A 52 -2.17 33.80 15.89
C ASP A 52 -3.07 33.05 16.88
N THR A 53 -2.43 32.45 17.90
CA THR A 53 -3.12 31.71 18.97
C THR A 53 -4.04 32.62 19.80
N ASN A 54 -3.71 33.91 19.94
CA ASN A 54 -4.50 34.85 20.74
C ASN A 54 -5.68 35.45 19.98
N MET A 55 -5.85 35.12 18.69
CA MET A 55 -6.99 35.55 17.88
C MET A 55 -7.11 37.08 17.74
N ILE A 56 -6.01 37.81 17.85
CA ILE A 56 -5.95 39.28 17.78
C ILE A 56 -6.07 39.72 16.32
N GLU A 57 -5.30 39.08 15.43
CA GLU A 57 -5.29 39.40 14.00
C GLU A 57 -6.24 38.49 13.20
N PRO A 58 -6.87 39.01 12.12
CA PRO A 58 -7.64 38.18 11.20
C PRO A 58 -6.72 37.19 10.46
N PRO A 59 -7.26 36.04 9.98
CA PRO A 59 -6.48 35.10 9.17
C PRO A 59 -5.86 35.77 7.95
N HIS A 60 -4.58 35.53 7.71
CA HIS A 60 -3.83 36.09 6.59
C HIS A 60 -4.22 35.37 5.28
N GLU A 61 -4.52 36.11 4.22
CA GLU A 61 -4.81 35.53 2.91
C GLU A 61 -3.55 34.90 2.30
N LEU A 62 -3.67 33.67 1.80
CA LEU A 62 -2.61 32.96 1.10
C LEU A 62 -2.93 32.94 -0.40
N ILE A 63 -1.95 33.32 -1.22
CA ILE A 63 -2.08 33.32 -2.68
C ILE A 63 -1.18 32.24 -3.25
N LEU A 64 -1.77 31.28 -3.95
CA LEU A 64 -1.01 30.23 -4.62
C LEU A 64 -0.13 30.84 -5.72
N PRO A 65 1.18 30.53 -5.79
CA PRO A 65 2.05 31.04 -6.84
C PRO A 65 1.49 30.74 -8.23
N GLY A 66 1.37 31.77 -9.07
CA GLY A 66 0.77 31.64 -10.41
C GLY A 66 -0.76 31.65 -10.44
N CYS A 67 -1.42 32.07 -9.36
CA CYS A 67 -2.84 32.39 -9.30
C CYS A 67 -3.12 33.80 -8.74
N SER A 68 -4.40 34.21 -8.74
CA SER A 68 -4.92 35.43 -8.11
C SER A 68 -5.48 35.16 -6.70
N THR A 69 -5.79 36.21 -5.94
CA THR A 69 -6.47 36.13 -4.62
C THR A 69 -7.79 35.36 -4.69
N VAL A 70 -8.54 35.57 -5.76
CA VAL A 70 -9.70 34.77 -6.13
C VAL A 70 -9.24 33.77 -7.19
N CYS A 71 -8.82 32.57 -6.81
CA CYS A 71 -8.21 31.62 -7.73
C CYS A 71 -9.29 30.78 -8.43
N PRO A 72 -9.45 30.84 -9.77
CA PRO A 72 -10.42 29.97 -10.47
C PRO A 72 -10.12 28.50 -10.21
N LEU A 73 -11.17 27.69 -9.97
CA LEU A 73 -11.02 26.28 -9.59
C LEU A 73 -10.20 25.46 -10.61
N ASP A 74 -10.39 25.72 -11.91
CA ASP A 74 -9.63 25.03 -12.96
C ASP A 74 -8.13 25.35 -12.91
N ARG A 75 -7.80 26.61 -12.63
CA ARG A 75 -6.41 27.06 -12.47
C ARG A 75 -5.80 26.48 -11.20
N TRP A 76 -6.54 26.51 -10.10
CA TRP A 76 -6.17 25.87 -8.84
C TRP A 76 -5.83 24.40 -9.05
N ASN A 77 -6.72 23.64 -9.68
CA ASN A 77 -6.52 22.22 -9.96
C ASN A 77 -5.26 21.98 -10.81
N THR A 78 -5.02 22.81 -11.81
CA THR A 78 -3.82 22.71 -12.65
C THR A 78 -2.53 22.90 -11.83
N LEU A 79 -2.51 23.89 -10.94
CA LEU A 79 -1.34 24.20 -10.11
C LEU A 79 -1.09 23.13 -9.04
N VAL A 80 -2.15 22.67 -8.37
CA VAL A 80 -2.03 21.68 -7.29
C VAL A 80 -1.79 20.27 -7.82
N ASN A 81 -2.29 19.92 -9.02
CA ASN A 81 -2.02 18.61 -9.62
C ASN A 81 -0.52 18.35 -9.86
N ALA A 82 0.31 19.40 -9.99
CA ALA A 82 1.74 19.24 -10.15
C ALA A 82 2.45 18.67 -8.90
N ILE A 83 1.82 18.74 -7.72
CA ILE A 83 2.38 18.28 -6.44
C ILE A 83 1.62 17.08 -5.84
N ILE A 84 0.52 16.64 -6.46
CA ILE A 84 -0.24 15.48 -6.01
C ILE A 84 0.41 14.21 -6.62
N PRO A 85 0.83 13.23 -5.79
CA PRO A 85 1.37 11.98 -6.31
C PRO A 85 0.28 11.18 -7.02
N HIS A 86 0.63 10.57 -8.16
CA HIS A 86 -0.28 9.70 -8.90
C HIS A 86 -0.30 8.28 -8.31
N ASP A 87 0.87 7.78 -7.92
CA ASP A 87 1.05 6.50 -7.24
C ASP A 87 2.12 6.64 -6.17
N TRP A 88 1.68 7.04 -4.97
CA TRP A 88 2.59 7.33 -3.87
C TRP A 88 3.48 6.15 -3.48
N LYS A 89 3.01 4.90 -3.62
CA LYS A 89 3.82 3.72 -3.27
C LYS A 89 4.96 3.54 -4.24
N ARG A 90 4.65 3.61 -5.54
CA ARG A 90 5.64 3.49 -6.61
C ARG A 90 6.62 4.66 -6.58
N GLU A 91 6.14 5.88 -6.38
CA GLU A 91 6.96 7.09 -6.28
C GLU A 91 7.87 7.08 -5.05
N CYS A 92 7.42 6.52 -3.92
CA CYS A 92 8.25 6.30 -2.74
C CYS A 92 9.17 5.07 -2.84
N GLY A 93 9.10 4.27 -3.92
CA GLY A 93 9.88 3.03 -4.06
C GLY A 93 9.48 1.92 -3.09
N VAL A 94 8.26 1.97 -2.55
CA VAL A 94 7.73 0.90 -1.68
C VAL A 94 7.45 -0.30 -2.57
N SER A 95 8.28 -1.35 -2.44
CA SER A 95 8.05 -2.62 -3.10
C SER A 95 6.72 -3.19 -2.64
N GLU A 96 5.84 -3.54 -3.59
CA GLU A 96 4.70 -4.38 -3.26
C GLU A 96 5.22 -5.72 -2.71
N PRO A 97 4.64 -6.25 -1.62
CA PRO A 97 5.06 -7.53 -1.07
C PRO A 97 5.01 -8.59 -2.18
N PHE A 98 6.03 -9.45 -2.24
CA PHE A 98 6.10 -10.52 -3.23
C PHE A 98 4.82 -11.36 -3.19
N LYS A 99 3.98 -11.23 -4.22
CA LYS A 99 2.78 -12.05 -4.39
C LYS A 99 3.17 -13.24 -5.23
N LEU A 100 3.20 -14.42 -4.62
CA LEU A 100 3.34 -15.67 -5.36
C LEU A 100 2.08 -15.84 -6.24
N SER A 101 2.26 -15.94 -7.56
CA SER A 101 1.15 -16.12 -8.51
C SER A 101 0.31 -17.34 -8.13
N THR A 102 -1.01 -17.27 -8.36
CA THR A 102 -1.93 -18.41 -8.19
C THR A 102 -1.44 -19.64 -8.95
N GLY A 103 -0.83 -19.44 -10.12
CA GLY A 103 -0.23 -20.53 -10.91
C GLY A 103 1.01 -21.15 -10.23
N ALA A 104 1.84 -20.34 -9.58
CA ALA A 104 3.00 -20.83 -8.84
C ALA A 104 2.58 -21.62 -7.57
N LEU A 105 1.51 -21.19 -6.90
CA LEU A 105 0.95 -21.90 -5.76
C LEU A 105 0.34 -23.24 -6.19
N ALA A 106 -0.41 -23.26 -7.28
CA ALA A 106 -1.00 -24.48 -7.84
C ALA A 106 0.07 -25.48 -8.33
N GLY A 107 1.16 -24.97 -8.92
CA GLY A 107 2.30 -25.80 -9.31
C GLY A 107 2.98 -26.47 -8.13
N LEU A 108 3.23 -25.73 -7.04
CA LEU A 108 3.83 -26.27 -5.82
C LEU A 108 2.94 -27.33 -5.15
N THR A 109 1.63 -27.09 -5.06
CA THR A 109 0.72 -28.06 -4.42
C THR A 109 0.60 -29.34 -5.23
N ALA A 110 0.48 -29.25 -6.56
CA ALA A 110 0.45 -30.41 -7.45
C ALA A 110 1.76 -31.21 -7.39
N GLY A 111 2.90 -30.53 -7.37
CA GLY A 111 4.22 -31.16 -7.26
C GLY A 111 4.39 -31.92 -5.94
N ILE A 112 3.99 -31.33 -4.82
CA ILE A 112 4.04 -31.99 -3.49
C ILE A 112 3.12 -33.22 -3.47
N LEU A 113 1.90 -33.11 -3.98
CA LEU A 113 0.95 -34.23 -4.06
C LEU A 113 1.51 -35.40 -4.88
N LEU A 114 2.08 -35.12 -6.06
CA LEU A 114 2.71 -36.15 -6.90
C LEU A 114 3.89 -36.82 -6.20
N ALA A 115 4.76 -36.06 -5.55
CA ALA A 115 5.90 -36.60 -4.82
C ALA A 115 5.45 -37.53 -3.68
N VAL A 116 4.40 -37.16 -2.92
CA VAL A 116 3.84 -38.01 -1.87
C VAL A 116 3.27 -39.31 -2.44
N ILE A 117 2.55 -39.25 -3.56
CA ILE A 117 2.00 -40.44 -4.22
C ILE A 117 3.12 -41.39 -4.66
N LEU A 118 4.18 -40.86 -5.27
CA LEU A 118 5.34 -41.65 -5.69
C LEU A 118 6.06 -42.28 -4.50
N LEU A 119 6.26 -41.53 -3.41
CA LEU A 119 6.86 -42.05 -2.17
C LEU A 119 6.02 -43.20 -1.59
N VAL A 120 4.70 -43.06 -1.53
CA VAL A 120 3.81 -44.13 -1.04
C VAL A 120 3.88 -45.36 -1.96
N ALA A 121 3.91 -45.17 -3.28
CA ALA A 121 4.05 -46.27 -4.23
C ALA A 121 5.39 -47.01 -4.07
N LEU A 122 6.49 -46.28 -3.89
CA LEU A 122 7.82 -46.84 -3.62
C LEU A 122 7.83 -47.63 -2.30
N ILE A 123 7.27 -47.07 -1.23
CA ILE A 123 7.14 -47.75 0.06
C ILE A 123 6.34 -49.05 -0.07
N LYS A 124 5.21 -49.02 -0.79
CA LYS A 124 4.40 -50.22 -1.06
C LYS A 124 5.18 -51.28 -1.85
N ASN A 125 5.96 -50.86 -2.85
CA ASN A 125 6.76 -51.76 -3.67
C ASN A 125 7.89 -52.43 -2.85
N VAL A 126 8.60 -51.65 -2.03
CA VAL A 126 9.65 -52.15 -1.14
C VAL A 126 9.08 -53.09 -0.06
N LEU A 127 7.95 -52.74 0.57
CA LEU A 127 7.28 -53.60 1.55
C LEU A 127 6.72 -54.87 0.92
N GLY A 128 6.20 -54.80 -0.32
CA GLY A 128 5.75 -55.95 -1.10
C GLY A 128 6.88 -56.90 -1.44
N CYS A 129 8.03 -56.39 -1.88
CA CYS A 129 9.24 -57.19 -2.11
C CYS A 129 9.74 -57.86 -0.84
N LYS A 130 9.75 -57.15 0.30
CA LYS A 130 10.10 -57.77 1.61
C LYS A 130 9.13 -58.89 2.01
N ARG A 131 7.84 -58.74 1.71
CA ARG A 131 6.82 -59.75 1.99
C ARG A 131 6.93 -60.99 1.09
N GLY A 132 7.31 -60.82 -0.18
CA GLY A 132 7.56 -61.93 -1.11
C GLY A 132 8.84 -62.72 -0.79
N SER A 133 9.90 -62.04 -0.36
CA SER A 133 11.13 -62.68 0.15
C SER A 133 10.87 -63.59 1.36
N HIS A 134 9.98 -63.18 2.27
CA HIS A 134 9.60 -63.98 3.44
C HIS A 134 8.77 -65.22 3.09
N GLN A 135 8.05 -65.22 1.95
CA GLN A 135 7.21 -66.34 1.54
C GLN A 135 8.01 -67.43 0.82
N PHE A 136 9.11 -67.06 0.15
CA PHE A 136 10.02 -67.99 -0.53
C PHE A 136 10.93 -68.79 0.42
N GLU A 137 11.11 -68.35 1.67
CA GLU A 137 11.95 -69.05 2.66
C GLU A 137 11.24 -70.24 3.35
N TYR A 138 9.93 -70.44 3.13
CA TYR A 138 9.17 -71.57 3.69
C TYR A 138 9.03 -72.80 2.76
N GLN A 139 9.66 -72.81 1.59
CA GLN A 139 9.52 -73.90 0.60
C GLN A 139 10.85 -74.50 0.12
N THR A 140 11.65 -75.12 1.00
CA THR A 140 12.60 -76.18 0.58
C THR A 140 12.98 -77.13 1.73
N VAL A 141 12.25 -78.25 1.91
CA VAL A 141 12.82 -79.56 2.27
C VAL A 141 11.86 -80.66 1.78
N PRO A 142 12.18 -81.44 0.73
CA PRO A 142 11.51 -82.71 0.48
C PRO A 142 12.03 -83.75 1.47
N ASN A 143 11.13 -84.29 2.30
CA ASN A 143 11.37 -85.51 3.08
C ASN A 143 11.57 -86.69 2.11
N ASN A 144 12.77 -87.24 2.05
CA ASN A 144 13.03 -88.55 1.44
C ASN A 144 13.39 -89.54 2.54
N TYR A 145 12.43 -90.41 2.86
CA TYR A 145 12.61 -91.66 3.57
C TYR A 145 12.99 -92.75 2.56
N SER A 146 14.11 -93.44 2.79
CA SER A 146 14.33 -94.88 2.51
C SER A 146 15.59 -95.32 3.24
#